data_AF-A0A382H068-F1
#
_entry.id   AF-A0A382H068-F1
#
_cell.length_a   1.000
_cell.length_b   1.000
_cell.length_c   1.000
_cell.angle_alpha   90.00
_cell.angle_beta   90.00
_cell.angle_gamma   90.00
#
_symmetry.space_group_name_H-M   'P 1'
#
loop_
_entity.id
_entity.type
_entity.pdbx_description
1 polymer ?
#
loop_
_entity_poly.entity_id
_entity_poly.type
_entity_poly.pdbx_seq_one_letter_code
_entity_poly.pdbx_strand_id
1 'polypeptide(L)'
;MATVSPNHPIHPSFHERISVRVEGQLPDFVKQDHATFVAFLEAYYEYMEQTGKPYEIIGNFKNYFNIDKTVDSFLQYFKKQFGEDIPEAVFANANKPSVIKHLRDFYRSKGSEKSFQFLFRLLYKEEIEFYYPSTDMLRVSDGRYTKDQILRCVDTSGTSAVFDLAGKTITGGTSGATGVVELVLKEMIGTFEVSTIYLSKVVGTFQRAETITDGTNTFTLDGMITDYTITNAGNGYTTSTNVPISGGGAGAAGAQ
;
A
#
# COMPACT_ATOMS: atom_id res chain seq x y z
N MET A 1 21.98 -32.55 45.61
CA MET A 1 21.65 -32.84 47.01
C MET A 1 21.57 -31.50 47.73
N ALA A 2 20.38 -30.91 47.79
CA ALA A 2 20.20 -29.58 48.38
C ALA A 2 19.85 -29.76 49.86
N THR A 3 20.73 -29.29 50.74
CA THR A 3 20.50 -29.27 52.19
C THR A 3 19.48 -28.18 52.52
N VAL A 4 18.28 -28.56 52.94
CA VAL A 4 17.23 -27.60 53.31
C VAL A 4 17.21 -27.44 54.83
N SER A 5 17.43 -26.21 55.29
CA SER A 5 17.45 -25.82 56.71
C SER A 5 16.05 -25.80 57.33
N PRO A 6 15.87 -26.12 58.63
CA PRO A 6 14.56 -26.35 59.26
C PRO A 6 13.62 -25.14 59.36
N ASN A 7 14.08 -23.91 59.06
CA ASN A 7 13.36 -22.66 59.39
C ASN A 7 13.09 -21.74 58.17
N HIS A 8 12.74 -22.28 57.01
CA HIS A 8 12.29 -21.45 55.88
C HIS A 8 10.79 -21.08 56.02
N PRO A 9 10.33 -19.89 55.54
CA PRO A 9 8.98 -19.38 55.79
C PRO A 9 7.85 -20.35 55.45
N ILE A 10 6.78 -20.27 56.24
CA ILE A 10 5.59 -21.16 56.31
C ILE A 10 4.70 -21.10 55.04
N HIS A 11 5.16 -20.41 53.97
CA HIS A 11 4.46 -20.34 52.70
C HIS A 11 5.33 -21.00 51.61
N PRO A 12 5.13 -22.28 51.29
CA PRO A 12 5.81 -22.90 50.15
C PRO A 12 5.44 -22.12 48.89
N SER A 13 6.45 -21.73 48.11
CA SER A 13 6.19 -21.31 46.74
C SER A 13 5.72 -22.55 45.96
N PHE A 14 4.75 -22.38 45.05
CA PHE A 14 4.11 -23.48 44.31
C PHE A 14 5.06 -24.41 43.51
N HIS A 15 6.35 -24.08 43.44
CA HIS A 15 7.37 -24.80 42.67
C HIS A 15 8.26 -25.71 43.55
N GLU A 16 8.10 -25.70 44.87
CA GLU A 16 8.87 -26.56 45.76
C GLU A 16 8.19 -27.92 45.96
N ARG A 17 8.97 -29.00 45.85
CA ARG A 17 8.50 -30.37 46.07
C ARG A 17 8.10 -30.55 47.54
N ILE A 18 6.84 -30.94 47.75
CA ILE A 18 6.23 -31.26 49.04
C ILE A 18 6.88 -32.52 49.62
N SER A 19 7.28 -33.48 48.78
CA SER A 19 8.01 -34.71 49.16
C SER A 19 9.23 -34.43 50.04
N VAL A 20 9.98 -33.36 49.76
CA VAL A 20 11.20 -32.97 50.50
C VAL A 20 10.89 -32.32 51.87
N ARG A 21 9.64 -31.95 52.14
CA ARG A 21 9.23 -31.23 53.36
C ARG A 21 8.37 -32.04 54.33
N VAL A 22 8.09 -33.30 54.01
CA VAL A 22 7.25 -34.19 54.84
C VAL A 22 7.82 -34.33 56.25
N GLU A 23 9.15 -34.46 56.39
CA GLU A 23 9.82 -34.55 57.68
C GLU A 23 9.62 -33.32 58.58
N GLY A 24 9.44 -32.13 57.99
CA GLY A 24 9.21 -30.89 58.74
C GLY A 24 7.77 -30.73 59.25
N GLN A 25 6.82 -31.49 58.69
CA GLN A 25 5.39 -31.39 59.01
C GLN A 25 4.92 -32.41 60.05
N LEU A 26 5.73 -33.44 60.30
CA LEU A 26 5.39 -34.50 61.25
C LEU A 26 5.86 -34.12 62.68
N PRO A 27 5.10 -34.48 63.72
CA PRO A 27 5.57 -34.40 65.10
C PRO A 27 6.79 -35.29 65.35
N ASP A 28 7.69 -34.89 66.26
CA ASP A 28 8.96 -35.60 66.48
C ASP A 28 8.81 -37.04 66.97
N PHE A 29 7.72 -37.37 67.68
CA PHE A 29 7.43 -38.75 68.11
C PHE A 29 7.21 -39.70 66.93
N VAL A 30 6.61 -39.22 65.84
CA VAL A 30 6.36 -40.03 64.62
C VAL A 30 7.66 -40.28 63.86
N LYS A 31 8.60 -39.31 63.90
CA LYS A 31 9.89 -39.42 63.23
C LYS A 31 10.80 -40.45 63.89
N GLN A 32 10.77 -40.53 65.22
CA GLN A 32 11.63 -41.43 65.99
C GLN A 32 11.10 -42.87 65.97
N ASP A 33 9.80 -43.07 66.15
CA ASP A 33 9.24 -44.41 66.39
C ASP A 33 8.74 -45.11 65.10
N HIS A 34 8.50 -44.37 64.02
CA HIS A 34 7.81 -44.88 62.83
C HIS A 34 8.49 -44.53 61.50
N ALA A 35 9.76 -44.92 61.34
CA ALA A 35 10.55 -44.65 60.13
C ALA A 35 9.90 -45.15 58.80
N THR A 36 9.25 -46.32 58.81
CA THR A 36 8.57 -46.87 57.61
C THR A 36 7.37 -46.04 57.18
N PHE A 37 6.67 -45.42 58.13
CA PHE A 37 5.54 -44.55 57.87
C PHE A 37 5.97 -43.22 57.23
N VAL A 38 7.10 -42.67 57.70
CA VAL A 38 7.69 -41.46 57.10
C VAL A 38 8.09 -41.72 55.64
N ALA A 39 8.80 -42.82 55.36
CA ALA A 39 9.20 -43.19 54.00
C ALA A 39 7.99 -43.46 53.08
N PHE A 40 6.92 -44.05 53.61
CA PHE A 40 5.67 -44.23 52.87
C PHE A 40 5.01 -42.90 52.51
N LEU A 41 4.93 -41.95 53.45
CA LEU A 41 4.38 -40.63 53.20
C LEU A 41 5.21 -39.85 52.16
N GLU A 42 6.54 -39.90 52.25
CA GLU A 42 7.43 -39.30 51.27
C GLU A 42 7.16 -39.86 49.85
N ALA A 43 7.12 -41.18 49.70
CA ALA A 43 6.83 -41.84 48.44
C ALA A 43 5.41 -41.54 47.91
N TYR A 44 4.42 -41.38 48.81
CA TYR A 44 3.06 -40.99 48.45
C TYR A 44 3.02 -39.56 47.85
N TYR A 45 3.69 -38.60 48.49
CA TYR A 45 3.77 -37.24 47.95
C TYR A 45 4.60 -37.17 46.67
N GLU A 46 5.69 -37.93 46.56
CA GLU A 46 6.46 -38.03 45.32
C GLU A 46 5.62 -38.61 44.17
N TYR A 47 4.81 -39.64 44.42
CA TYR A 47 3.86 -40.15 43.43
C TYR A 47 2.85 -39.07 43.03
N MET A 48 2.31 -38.31 43.98
CA MET A 48 1.33 -37.25 43.70
C MET A 48 1.93 -36.01 43.02
N GLU A 49 3.26 -35.87 42.99
CA GLU A 49 4.02 -34.87 42.23
C GLU A 49 4.35 -35.30 40.79
N GLN A 50 4.04 -36.54 40.41
CA GLN A 50 4.26 -37.01 39.04
C GLN A 50 3.31 -36.30 38.05
N THR A 51 3.73 -36.22 36.79
CA THR A 51 2.95 -35.60 35.70
C THR A 51 1.53 -36.16 35.63
N GLY A 52 0.54 -35.26 35.66
CA GLY A 52 -0.88 -35.62 35.58
C GLY A 52 -1.54 -35.96 36.93
N LYS A 53 -0.82 -35.80 38.04
CA LYS A 53 -1.38 -35.93 39.40
C LYS A 53 -1.75 -34.57 39.98
N PRO A 54 -2.64 -34.53 41.00
CA PRO A 54 -3.19 -33.27 41.50
C PRO A 54 -2.16 -32.25 41.97
N TYR A 55 -1.09 -32.65 42.67
CA TYR A 55 -0.10 -31.68 43.18
C TYR A 55 0.78 -31.10 42.07
N GLU A 56 1.14 -31.92 41.08
CA GLU A 56 1.84 -31.44 39.89
C GLU A 56 0.99 -30.40 39.13
N ILE A 57 -0.30 -30.71 38.91
CA ILE A 57 -1.22 -29.82 38.20
C ILE A 57 -1.41 -28.49 38.94
N ILE A 58 -1.53 -28.52 40.26
CA ILE A 58 -1.67 -27.32 41.08
C ILE A 58 -0.37 -26.50 41.07
N GLY A 59 0.79 -27.16 41.20
CA GLY A 59 2.09 -26.49 41.18
C GLY A 59 2.43 -25.85 39.82
N ASN A 60 2.05 -26.52 38.72
CA ASN A 60 2.25 -26.05 37.35
C ASN A 60 1.03 -25.32 36.75
N PHE A 61 0.02 -24.99 37.56
CA PHE A 61 -1.22 -24.35 37.09
C PHE A 61 -0.95 -23.06 36.30
N LYS A 62 0.02 -22.25 36.75
CA LYS A 62 0.44 -21.04 36.02
C LYS A 62 1.01 -21.35 34.63
N ASN A 63 1.75 -22.45 34.49
CA ASN A 63 2.30 -22.89 33.21
C ASN A 63 1.20 -23.43 32.29
N TYR A 64 0.19 -24.12 32.85
CA TYR A 64 -0.96 -24.64 32.10
C TYR A 64 -1.97 -23.58 31.65
N PHE A 65 -1.83 -22.32 32.05
CA PHE A 65 -2.53 -21.23 31.37
C PHE A 65 -1.87 -20.83 30.04
N ASN A 66 -0.57 -21.10 29.88
CA ASN A 66 0.13 -20.78 28.65
C ASN A 66 -0.06 -21.91 27.64
N ILE A 67 -0.70 -21.60 26.51
CA ILE A 67 -0.97 -22.51 25.39
C ILE A 67 0.30 -23.20 24.87
N ASP A 68 1.48 -22.58 25.00
CA ASP A 68 2.75 -23.17 24.57
C ASP A 68 3.28 -24.25 25.54
N LYS A 69 2.77 -24.30 26.78
CA LYS A 69 3.21 -25.21 27.86
C LYS A 69 2.10 -26.09 28.42
N THR A 70 0.89 -26.01 27.86
CA THR A 70 -0.26 -26.83 28.26
C THR A 70 -0.11 -28.29 27.85
N VAL A 71 -0.73 -29.19 28.61
CA VAL A 71 -0.94 -30.58 28.17
C VAL A 71 -2.08 -30.67 27.15
N ASP A 72 -2.02 -31.69 26.29
CA ASP A 72 -2.98 -31.89 25.19
C ASP A 72 -4.44 -32.01 25.66
N SER A 73 -4.66 -32.57 26.86
CA SER A 73 -5.99 -32.65 27.47
C SER A 73 -6.60 -31.27 27.71
N PHE A 74 -5.79 -30.28 28.10
CA PHE A 74 -6.26 -28.90 28.25
C PHE A 74 -6.51 -28.21 26.92
N LEU A 75 -5.73 -28.53 25.87
CA LEU A 75 -5.95 -27.99 24.52
C LEU A 75 -7.34 -28.32 23.98
N GLN A 76 -7.93 -29.45 24.35
CA GLN A 76 -9.31 -29.79 23.96
C GLN A 76 -10.34 -28.81 24.54
N TYR A 77 -10.17 -28.37 25.80
CA TYR A 77 -11.03 -27.35 26.40
C TYR A 77 -10.83 -25.99 25.74
N PHE A 78 -9.59 -25.62 25.43
CA PHE A 78 -9.31 -24.40 24.66
C PHE A 78 -9.95 -24.45 23.27
N LYS A 79 -9.87 -25.58 22.57
CA LYS A 79 -10.55 -25.78 21.28
C LYS A 79 -12.06 -25.61 21.42
N LYS A 80 -12.69 -26.24 22.43
CA LYS A 80 -14.12 -26.10 22.67
C LYS A 80 -14.53 -24.65 22.94
N GLN A 81 -13.73 -23.90 23.70
CA GLN A 81 -14.05 -22.53 24.07
C GLN A 81 -13.82 -21.53 22.93
N PHE A 82 -12.75 -21.72 22.15
CA PHE A 82 -12.31 -20.73 21.17
C PHE A 82 -12.67 -21.10 19.73
N GLY A 83 -12.67 -22.39 19.36
CA GLY A 83 -12.75 -22.84 17.98
C GLY A 83 -13.63 -24.07 17.78
N GLU A 84 -14.86 -24.04 18.32
CA GLU A 84 -15.87 -25.10 18.12
C GLU A 84 -16.14 -25.35 16.63
N ASP A 85 -16.16 -24.27 15.83
CA ASP A 85 -16.46 -24.33 14.39
C ASP A 85 -15.29 -24.84 13.53
N ILE A 86 -14.08 -24.98 14.09
CA ILE A 86 -12.90 -25.39 13.30
C ILE A 86 -12.72 -26.92 13.36
N PRO A 87 -12.76 -27.63 12.22
CA PRO A 87 -12.59 -29.08 12.17
C PRO A 87 -11.23 -29.52 12.71
N GLU A 88 -11.17 -30.72 13.31
CA GLU A 88 -9.91 -31.23 13.88
C GLU A 88 -8.84 -31.53 12.82
N ALA A 89 -9.25 -31.84 11.60
CA ALA A 89 -8.36 -32.09 10.46
C ALA A 89 -7.44 -30.90 10.17
N VAL A 90 -7.90 -29.68 10.47
CA VAL A 90 -7.14 -28.44 10.32
C VAL A 90 -5.94 -28.41 11.26
N PHE A 91 -6.13 -28.91 12.47
CA PHE A 91 -5.12 -28.96 13.51
C PHE A 91 -4.13 -30.13 13.35
N ALA A 92 -4.38 -31.06 12.43
CA ALA A 92 -3.40 -32.08 12.05
C ALA A 92 -2.33 -31.51 11.10
N ASN A 93 -2.69 -30.50 10.31
CA ASN A 93 -1.84 -29.87 9.31
C ASN A 93 -1.02 -28.69 9.84
N ALA A 94 -1.35 -28.19 11.04
CA ALA A 94 -0.73 -27.02 11.65
C ALA A 94 -0.43 -27.25 13.14
N ASN A 95 0.47 -26.45 13.70
CA ASN A 95 0.78 -26.48 15.12
C ASN A 95 -0.44 -26.00 15.95
N LYS A 96 -1.09 -26.93 16.67
CA LYS A 96 -2.29 -26.72 17.52
C LYS A 96 -2.20 -25.45 18.39
N PRO A 97 -1.17 -25.30 19.25
CA PRO A 97 -0.91 -24.08 20.02
C PRO A 97 -0.95 -22.79 19.22
N SER A 98 -0.26 -22.76 18.08
CA SER A 98 -0.14 -21.55 17.26
C SER A 98 -1.48 -21.14 16.63
N VAL A 99 -2.26 -22.12 16.14
CA VAL A 99 -3.58 -21.85 15.56
C VAL A 99 -4.53 -21.27 16.62
N ILE A 100 -4.60 -21.88 17.80
CA ILE A 100 -5.49 -21.43 18.89
C ILE A 100 -5.13 -20.00 19.32
N LYS A 101 -3.83 -19.68 19.39
CA LYS A 101 -3.35 -18.34 19.74
C LYS A 101 -3.81 -17.27 18.75
N HIS A 102 -3.76 -17.56 17.45
CA HIS A 102 -4.13 -16.60 16.40
C HIS A 102 -5.63 -16.62 16.06
N LEU A 103 -6.38 -17.59 16.58
CA LEU A 103 -7.81 -17.76 16.34
C LEU A 103 -8.63 -16.52 16.73
N ARG A 104 -8.27 -15.87 17.85
CA ARG A 104 -8.91 -14.63 18.30
C ARG A 104 -8.75 -13.52 17.27
N ASP A 105 -7.53 -13.36 16.75
CA ASP A 105 -7.21 -12.30 15.80
C ASP A 105 -7.83 -12.60 14.44
N PHE A 106 -7.95 -13.88 14.07
CA PHE A 106 -8.73 -14.35 12.93
C PHE A 106 -10.21 -13.96 13.05
N TYR A 107 -10.88 -14.23 14.19
CA TYR A 107 -12.28 -13.83 14.37
C TYR A 107 -12.47 -12.32 14.35
N ARG A 108 -11.52 -11.56 14.91
CA ARG A 108 -11.56 -10.08 14.89
C ARG A 108 -11.38 -9.49 13.50
N SER A 109 -10.62 -10.16 12.64
CA SER A 109 -10.31 -9.72 11.28
C SER A 109 -11.13 -10.44 10.22
N LYS A 110 -12.21 -11.14 10.62
CA LYS A 110 -13.06 -11.92 9.73
C LYS A 110 -13.58 -11.03 8.59
N GLY A 111 -13.32 -11.45 7.35
CA GLY A 111 -13.69 -10.70 6.14
C GLY A 111 -12.58 -9.83 5.55
N SER A 112 -11.44 -9.66 6.23
CA SER A 112 -10.24 -9.08 5.62
C SER A 112 -9.55 -10.06 4.67
N GLU A 113 -8.81 -9.54 3.69
CA GLU A 113 -7.95 -10.34 2.79
C GLU A 113 -7.04 -11.31 3.55
N LYS A 114 -6.41 -10.82 4.63
CA LYS A 114 -5.53 -11.61 5.49
C LYS A 114 -6.26 -12.75 6.21
N SER A 115 -7.51 -12.54 6.63
CA SER A 115 -8.32 -13.60 7.26
C SER A 115 -8.60 -14.73 6.28
N PHE A 116 -8.93 -14.40 5.03
CA PHE A 116 -9.14 -15.39 3.99
C PHE A 116 -7.84 -16.11 3.62
N GLN A 117 -6.72 -15.39 3.44
CA GLN A 117 -5.40 -15.99 3.23
C GLN A 117 -5.03 -16.97 4.34
N PHE A 118 -5.22 -16.57 5.60
CA PHE A 118 -4.98 -17.42 6.76
C PHE A 118 -5.86 -18.67 6.74
N LEU A 119 -7.16 -18.52 6.44
CA LEU A 119 -8.10 -19.65 6.37
C LEU A 119 -7.71 -20.66 5.29
N PHE A 120 -7.39 -20.20 4.08
CA PHE A 120 -7.00 -21.09 2.98
C PHE A 120 -5.65 -21.75 3.23
N ARG A 121 -4.68 -21.02 3.80
CA ARG A 121 -3.41 -21.60 4.25
C ARG A 121 -3.62 -22.71 5.28
N LEU A 122 -4.59 -22.52 6.16
CA LEU A 122 -4.90 -23.43 7.26
C LEU A 122 -5.69 -24.68 6.81
N LEU A 123 -6.60 -24.54 5.84
CA LEU A 123 -7.40 -25.65 5.30
C LEU A 123 -6.65 -26.44 4.21
N TYR A 124 -6.01 -25.74 3.27
CA TYR A 124 -5.52 -26.31 2.02
C TYR A 124 -4.01 -26.19 1.83
N LYS A 125 -3.30 -25.45 2.71
CA LYS A 125 -1.86 -25.12 2.57
C LYS A 125 -1.54 -24.34 1.29
N GLU A 126 -2.49 -23.54 0.82
CA GLU A 126 -2.35 -22.70 -0.37
C GLU A 126 -2.39 -21.22 0.01
N GLU A 127 -1.69 -20.40 -0.77
CA GLU A 127 -1.82 -18.95 -0.73
C GLU A 127 -2.81 -18.49 -1.79
N ILE A 128 -3.70 -17.58 -1.42
CA ILE A 128 -4.72 -17.03 -2.32
C ILE A 128 -4.43 -15.57 -2.62
N GLU A 129 -4.75 -15.16 -3.84
CA GLU A 129 -4.67 -13.78 -4.30
C GLU A 129 -6.08 -13.21 -4.51
N PHE A 130 -6.25 -11.93 -4.19
CA PHE A 130 -7.50 -11.22 -4.41
C PHE A 130 -7.44 -10.44 -5.70
N TYR A 131 -8.42 -10.69 -6.56
CA TYR A 131 -8.66 -9.86 -7.74
C TYR A 131 -9.87 -8.98 -7.49
N TYR A 132 -9.68 -7.67 -7.58
CA TYR A 132 -10.73 -6.67 -7.42
C TYR A 132 -11.08 -6.06 -8.79
N PRO A 133 -12.29 -6.32 -9.33
CA PRO A 133 -12.69 -5.78 -10.62
C PRO A 133 -12.63 -4.25 -10.68
N SER A 134 -12.76 -3.57 -9.54
CA SER A 134 -12.66 -2.11 -9.46
C SER A 134 -11.32 -1.55 -9.96
N THR A 135 -10.25 -2.34 -9.96
CA THR A 135 -8.93 -1.92 -10.47
C THR A 135 -8.91 -1.80 -12.00
N ASP A 136 -9.71 -2.62 -12.68
CA ASP A 136 -9.80 -2.66 -14.14
C ASP A 136 -11.02 -1.90 -14.69
N MET A 137 -11.79 -1.24 -13.82
CA MET A 137 -12.92 -0.43 -14.21
C MET A 137 -12.50 1.00 -14.54
N LEU A 138 -12.90 1.47 -15.72
CA LEU A 138 -12.75 2.87 -16.10
C LEU A 138 -13.55 3.76 -15.14
N ARG A 139 -12.89 4.76 -14.55
CA ARG A 139 -13.54 5.74 -13.69
C ARG A 139 -14.25 6.80 -14.53
N VAL A 140 -15.57 6.89 -14.37
CA VAL A 140 -16.38 7.89 -15.08
C VAL A 140 -15.99 9.29 -14.60
N SER A 141 -15.76 10.21 -15.55
CA SER A 141 -15.44 11.62 -15.31
C SER A 141 -14.10 11.92 -14.60
N ASP A 142 -13.15 10.99 -14.60
CA ASP A 142 -11.76 11.26 -14.14
C ASP A 142 -10.86 11.84 -15.26
N GLY A 143 -11.44 12.19 -16.39
CA GLY A 143 -10.74 12.78 -17.53
C GLY A 143 -10.34 14.23 -17.25
N ARG A 144 -9.03 14.49 -17.09
CA ARG A 144 -8.50 15.85 -17.03
C ARG A 144 -8.38 16.43 -18.45
N TYR A 145 -9.39 17.16 -18.90
CA TYR A 145 -9.36 17.88 -20.18
C TYR A 145 -8.60 19.20 -20.03
N THR A 146 -7.57 19.40 -20.86
CA THR A 146 -6.84 20.67 -21.01
C THR A 146 -7.00 21.13 -22.46
N LYS A 147 -7.35 22.40 -22.66
CA LYS A 147 -7.47 23.03 -23.98
C LYS A 147 -6.45 24.14 -24.06
N ASP A 148 -5.29 23.82 -24.59
CA ASP A 148 -4.20 24.78 -24.72
C ASP A 148 -4.45 25.68 -25.94
N GLN A 149 -4.28 26.99 -25.75
CA GLN A 149 -4.27 27.96 -26.83
C GLN A 149 -2.84 28.32 -27.15
N ILE A 150 -2.49 28.30 -28.44
CA ILE A 150 -1.11 28.55 -28.89
C ILE A 150 -1.08 29.66 -29.93
N LEU A 151 0.00 30.44 -29.92
CA LEU A 151 0.39 31.37 -30.98
C LEU A 151 1.78 31.02 -31.49
N ARG A 152 2.06 31.30 -32.76
CA ARG A 152 3.41 31.20 -33.31
C ARG A 152 3.92 32.58 -33.67
N CYS A 153 5.19 32.82 -33.39
CA CYS A 153 5.91 34.01 -33.82
C CYS A 153 7.27 33.61 -34.39
N VAL A 154 7.74 34.38 -35.36
CA VAL A 154 9.09 34.22 -35.91
C VAL A 154 9.98 35.25 -35.22
N ASP A 155 11.04 34.78 -34.58
CA ASP A 155 12.03 35.68 -34.00
C ASP A 155 13.08 36.02 -35.07
N THR A 156 13.12 37.28 -35.49
CA THR A 156 14.17 37.79 -36.41
C THR A 156 15.29 38.52 -35.65
N SER A 157 15.20 38.63 -34.32
CA SER A 157 16.14 39.43 -33.52
C SER A 157 17.48 38.73 -33.25
N GLY A 158 17.56 37.40 -33.42
CA GLY A 158 18.78 36.61 -33.21
C GLY A 158 19.25 36.53 -31.74
N THR A 159 18.52 37.13 -30.80
CA THR A 159 18.88 37.20 -29.37
C THR A 159 17.87 36.47 -28.46
N SER A 160 16.96 35.67 -29.02
CA SER A 160 16.05 34.83 -28.24
C SER A 160 15.10 35.59 -27.29
N ALA A 161 14.85 36.88 -27.54
CA ALA A 161 14.11 37.78 -26.66
C ALA A 161 12.61 37.39 -26.45
N VAL A 162 12.10 36.43 -27.21
CA VAL A 162 10.73 35.90 -27.05
C VAL A 162 10.54 35.19 -25.71
N PHE A 163 11.59 34.63 -25.10
CA PHE A 163 11.48 34.00 -23.76
C PHE A 163 11.13 35.01 -22.66
N ASP A 164 11.48 36.28 -22.83
CA ASP A 164 11.18 37.35 -21.85
C ASP A 164 9.69 37.70 -21.79
N LEU A 165 8.88 37.13 -22.70
CA LEU A 165 7.42 37.21 -22.66
C LEU A 165 6.81 36.17 -21.71
N ALA A 166 7.56 35.14 -21.30
CA ALA A 166 7.04 34.12 -20.41
C ALA A 166 6.63 34.73 -19.06
N GLY A 167 5.40 34.42 -18.62
CA GLY A 167 4.82 34.94 -17.38
C GLY A 167 4.23 36.35 -17.47
N LYS A 168 4.21 36.97 -18.66
CA LYS A 168 3.70 38.32 -18.86
C LYS A 168 2.42 38.35 -19.69
N THR A 169 1.71 39.47 -19.61
CA THR A 169 0.48 39.70 -20.37
C THR A 169 0.84 40.35 -21.70
N ILE A 170 0.56 39.66 -22.80
CA ILE A 170 0.73 40.21 -24.14
C ILE A 170 -0.56 40.86 -24.62
N THR A 171 -0.42 41.94 -25.39
CA THR A 171 -1.53 42.65 -26.06
C THR A 171 -1.30 42.67 -27.56
N GLY A 172 -2.33 42.32 -28.34
CA GLY A 172 -2.32 42.44 -29.79
C GLY A 172 -2.50 43.89 -30.24
N GLY A 173 -1.62 44.37 -31.11
CA GLY A 173 -1.62 45.77 -31.58
C GLY A 173 -2.81 46.12 -32.46
N THR A 174 -3.37 45.17 -33.21
CA THR A 174 -4.52 45.40 -34.10
C THR A 174 -5.81 44.87 -33.49
N SER A 175 -5.78 43.69 -32.87
CA SER A 175 -6.94 43.03 -32.28
C SER A 175 -7.33 43.57 -30.90
N GLY A 176 -6.40 44.21 -30.18
CA GLY A 176 -6.57 44.54 -28.76
C GLY A 176 -6.75 43.32 -27.85
N ALA A 177 -6.51 42.10 -28.37
CA ALA A 177 -6.65 40.87 -27.60
C ALA A 177 -5.55 40.78 -26.55
N THR A 178 -5.89 40.30 -25.35
CA THR A 178 -4.94 40.14 -24.25
C THR A 178 -4.86 38.68 -23.83
N GLY A 179 -3.66 38.21 -23.50
CA GLY A 179 -3.46 36.85 -22.98
C GLY A 179 -2.23 36.78 -22.10
N VAL A 180 -2.22 35.85 -21.14
CA VAL A 180 -1.06 35.58 -20.28
C VAL A 180 -0.24 34.47 -20.90
N VAL A 181 1.06 34.68 -21.05
CA VAL A 181 1.97 33.67 -21.58
C VAL A 181 2.39 32.71 -20.46
N GLU A 182 2.07 31.43 -20.62
CA GLU A 182 2.44 30.37 -19.68
C GLU A 182 3.79 29.75 -20.03
N LEU A 183 3.99 29.47 -21.32
CA LEU A 183 5.16 28.74 -21.80
C LEU A 183 5.51 29.21 -23.21
N VAL A 184 6.81 29.31 -23.48
CA VAL A 184 7.33 29.54 -24.83
C VAL A 184 8.23 28.35 -25.19
N LEU A 185 7.91 27.67 -26.29
CA LEU A 185 8.72 26.62 -26.89
C LEU A 185 9.33 27.12 -28.19
N LYS A 186 10.51 26.61 -28.54
CA LYS A 186 11.24 27.01 -29.74
C LYS A 186 11.50 25.82 -30.64
N GLU A 187 11.27 26.03 -31.92
CA GLU A 187 11.49 25.05 -32.97
C GLU A 187 12.22 25.71 -34.13
N MET A 188 13.25 25.03 -34.66
CA MET A 188 13.90 25.48 -35.89
C MET A 188 13.23 24.85 -37.09
N ILE A 189 12.64 25.69 -37.95
CA ILE A 189 12.02 25.27 -39.20
C ILE A 189 12.89 25.81 -40.34
N GLY A 190 13.78 24.96 -40.85
CA GLY A 190 14.75 25.34 -41.87
C GLY A 190 15.77 26.34 -41.32
N THR A 191 15.75 27.57 -41.84
CA THR A 191 16.66 28.67 -41.41
C THR A 191 16.01 29.61 -40.39
N PHE A 192 14.71 29.49 -40.12
CA PHE A 192 13.97 30.38 -39.23
C PHE A 192 13.76 29.75 -37.85
N GLU A 193 13.90 30.56 -36.80
CA GLU A 193 13.56 30.21 -35.43
C GLU A 193 12.09 30.58 -35.16
N VAL A 194 11.24 29.57 -35.03
CA VAL A 194 9.81 29.74 -34.77
C VAL A 194 9.54 29.43 -33.29
N SER A 195 8.96 30.40 -32.59
CA SER A 195 8.58 30.25 -31.18
C SER A 195 7.07 30.02 -31.05
N THR A 196 6.68 28.92 -30.40
CA THR A 196 5.29 28.59 -30.05
C THR A 196 5.01 29.03 -28.62
N ILE A 197 4.06 29.95 -28.47
CA ILE A 197 3.67 30.59 -27.20
C ILE A 197 2.35 29.96 -26.75
N TYR A 198 2.33 29.39 -25.56
CA TYR A 198 1.13 28.88 -24.89
C TYR A 198 0.51 29.99 -24.06
N LEU A 199 -0.79 30.18 -24.25
CA LEU A 199 -1.55 31.24 -23.59
C LEU A 199 -2.59 30.68 -22.62
N SER A 200 -2.78 31.41 -21.53
CA SER A 200 -3.92 31.27 -20.64
C SER A 200 -4.70 32.59 -20.54
N LYS A 201 -5.96 32.49 -20.09
CA LYS A 201 -6.85 33.65 -19.84
C LYS A 201 -6.94 34.63 -21.02
N VAL A 202 -7.04 34.09 -22.23
CA VAL A 202 -7.16 34.93 -23.43
C VAL A 202 -8.52 35.61 -23.47
N VAL A 203 -8.49 36.93 -23.66
CA VAL A 203 -9.66 37.78 -23.87
C VAL A 203 -9.53 38.41 -25.26
N GLY A 204 -10.48 38.07 -26.14
CA GLY A 204 -10.43 38.46 -27.56
C GLY A 204 -9.77 37.40 -28.45
N THR A 205 -9.57 37.75 -29.72
CA THR A 205 -8.96 36.86 -30.72
C THR A 205 -7.82 37.56 -31.41
N PHE A 206 -6.62 36.98 -31.33
CA PHE A 206 -5.46 37.48 -32.06
C PHE A 206 -5.67 37.33 -33.58
N GLN A 207 -5.29 38.35 -34.33
CA GLN A 207 -5.34 38.38 -35.79
C GLN A 207 -4.04 37.86 -36.40
N ARG A 208 -4.13 37.31 -37.61
CA ARG A 208 -2.93 36.87 -38.34
C ARG A 208 -2.01 38.05 -38.64
N ALA A 209 -0.69 37.83 -38.54
CA ALA A 209 0.34 38.80 -38.90
C ALA A 209 0.31 40.11 -38.08
N GLU A 210 -0.36 40.12 -36.92
CA GLU A 210 -0.35 41.27 -36.02
C GLU A 210 0.87 41.27 -35.09
N THR A 211 1.21 42.44 -34.55
CA THR A 211 2.26 42.55 -33.53
C THR A 211 1.70 42.32 -32.13
N ILE A 212 2.37 41.45 -31.37
CA ILE A 212 2.13 41.27 -29.94
C ILE A 212 3.16 42.08 -29.16
N THR A 213 2.70 42.79 -28.12
CA THR A 213 3.57 43.62 -27.28
C THR A 213 3.27 43.42 -25.80
N ASP A 214 4.34 43.48 -25.00
CA ASP A 214 4.33 43.56 -23.53
C ASP A 214 4.70 44.99 -23.07
N GLY A 215 4.66 45.97 -23.99
CA GLY A 215 5.05 47.36 -23.74
C GLY A 215 6.56 47.64 -23.87
N THR A 216 7.42 46.60 -23.80
CA THR A 216 8.88 46.71 -24.03
C THR A 216 9.33 45.95 -25.28
N ASN A 217 8.95 44.68 -25.39
CA ASN A 217 9.31 43.84 -26.53
C ASN A 217 8.10 43.67 -27.46
N THR A 218 8.34 43.72 -28.77
CA THR A 218 7.29 43.56 -29.79
C THR A 218 7.70 42.49 -30.79
N PHE A 219 6.80 41.54 -31.04
CA PHE A 219 7.02 40.44 -31.99
C PHE A 219 5.86 40.30 -32.95
N THR A 220 6.12 39.87 -34.18
CA THR A 220 5.08 39.62 -35.18
C THR A 220 4.60 38.18 -35.11
N LEU A 221 3.29 38.00 -34.98
CA LEU A 221 2.66 36.69 -35.07
C LEU A 221 2.74 36.16 -36.50
N ASP A 222 2.95 34.85 -36.63
CA ASP A 222 2.86 34.17 -37.91
C ASP A 222 1.53 33.42 -38.03
N GLY A 223 1.12 33.14 -39.26
CA GLY A 223 -0.08 32.36 -39.54
C GLY A 223 0.07 30.91 -39.13
N MET A 224 -0.98 30.36 -38.50
CA MET A 224 -1.10 28.93 -38.27
C MET A 224 -2.26 28.40 -39.12
N ILE A 225 -2.10 27.21 -39.69
CA ILE A 225 -3.20 26.52 -40.38
C ILE A 225 -4.13 25.98 -39.30
N THR A 226 -5.28 26.62 -39.13
CA THR A 226 -6.28 26.22 -38.14
C THR A 226 -7.33 25.29 -38.71
N ASP A 227 -7.58 25.37 -40.02
CA ASP A 227 -8.56 24.57 -40.73
C ASP A 227 -8.20 24.44 -42.21
N TYR A 228 -8.72 23.43 -42.88
CA TYR A 228 -8.61 23.23 -44.32
C TYR A 228 -9.97 22.84 -44.89
N THR A 229 -10.31 23.40 -46.05
CA THR A 229 -11.52 23.00 -46.77
C THR A 229 -11.12 22.36 -48.09
N ILE A 230 -11.61 21.15 -48.34
CA ILE A 230 -11.38 20.47 -49.62
C ILE A 230 -12.41 21.02 -50.61
N THR A 231 -11.96 21.86 -51.54
CA THR A 231 -12.81 22.47 -52.56
C THR A 231 -13.17 21.49 -53.68
N ASN A 232 -12.33 20.50 -53.96
CA ASN A 232 -12.62 19.47 -54.95
C ASN A 232 -12.00 18.12 -54.54
N ALA A 233 -12.84 17.18 -54.12
CA ALA A 233 -12.42 15.81 -53.80
C ALA A 233 -12.24 15.02 -55.11
N GLY A 234 -11.11 15.21 -55.79
CA GLY A 234 -10.73 14.42 -56.96
C GLY A 234 -10.54 12.92 -56.64
N ASN A 235 -10.46 12.08 -57.67
CA ASN A 235 -10.14 10.65 -57.56
C ASN A 235 -8.92 10.32 -58.45
N GLY A 236 -8.11 9.33 -58.07
CA GLY A 236 -6.97 8.83 -58.86
C GLY A 236 -5.57 9.33 -58.45
N TYR A 237 -5.38 9.77 -57.20
CA TYR A 237 -4.06 10.19 -56.72
C TYR A 237 -3.09 8.99 -56.69
N THR A 238 -1.95 9.14 -57.36
CA THR A 238 -0.84 8.17 -57.31
C THR A 238 0.19 8.63 -56.27
N THR A 239 1.06 7.74 -55.80
CA THR A 239 2.02 7.98 -54.70
C THR A 239 3.10 9.05 -54.97
N SER A 240 2.95 9.86 -56.02
CA SER A 240 3.85 10.98 -56.36
C SER A 240 3.10 12.20 -56.91
N THR A 241 1.77 12.25 -56.81
CA THR A 241 1.00 13.41 -57.28
C THR A 241 1.00 14.51 -56.21
N ASN A 242 1.62 15.65 -56.50
CA ASN A 242 1.59 16.84 -55.64
C ASN A 242 0.15 17.38 -55.53
N VAL A 243 -0.34 17.56 -54.31
CA VAL A 243 -1.62 18.24 -54.05
C VAL A 243 -1.33 19.73 -53.81
N PRO A 244 -1.77 20.64 -54.69
CA PRO A 244 -1.52 22.06 -54.50
C PRO A 244 -2.35 22.58 -53.32
N ILE A 245 -1.67 23.08 -52.29
CA ILE A 245 -2.29 23.84 -51.21
C ILE A 245 -2.33 25.30 -51.66
N SER A 246 -3.54 25.85 -51.85
CA SER A 246 -3.73 27.27 -52.14
C SER A 246 -4.12 28.00 -50.85
N GLY A 247 -3.23 28.85 -50.34
CA GLY A 247 -3.47 29.68 -49.17
C GLY A 247 -3.87 31.11 -49.57
N GLY A 248 -4.88 31.69 -48.91
CA GLY A 248 -5.40 33.03 -49.20
C GLY A 248 -4.49 34.18 -48.73
N GLY A 249 -3.20 34.16 -49.04
CA GLY A 249 -2.27 35.24 -48.74
C GLY A 249 -1.27 35.44 -49.89
N ALA A 250 -1.07 36.69 -50.29
CA ALA A 250 -0.02 37.05 -51.25
C ALA A 250 1.33 36.56 -50.71
N GLY A 251 1.90 35.51 -51.32
CA GLY A 251 3.14 34.87 -50.90
C GLY A 251 3.04 33.39 -50.52
N ALA A 252 1.83 32.80 -50.44
CA ALA A 252 1.67 31.36 -50.26
C ALA A 252 1.86 30.61 -51.60
N ALA A 253 3.04 30.71 -52.19
CA ALA A 253 3.50 29.68 -53.11
C ALA A 253 3.83 28.47 -52.23
N GLY A 254 3.08 27.38 -52.40
CA GLY A 254 3.45 26.10 -51.79
C GLY A 254 4.92 25.83 -52.13
N ALA A 255 5.74 25.64 -51.10
CA ALA A 255 7.08 25.12 -51.27
C ALA A 255 6.95 23.82 -52.08
N GLN A 256 7.58 23.81 -53.26
CA GLN A 256 7.76 22.60 -54.07
C GLN A 256 8.70 21.63 -53.35
#